data_AF-A0A8S1BCK7-F1
#
_entry.id   AF-A0A8S1BCK7-F1
#
_cell.length_a   1.000
_cell.length_b   1.000
_cell.length_c   1.000
_cell.angle_alpha   90.00
_cell.angle_beta   90.00
_cell.angle_gamma   90.00
#
_symmetry.space_group_name_H-M   'P 1'
#
loop_
_entity.id
_entity.type
_entity.pdbx_description
1 polymer ?
#
loop_
_entity_poly.entity_id
_entity_poly.type
_entity_poly.pdbx_seq_one_letter_code
_entity_poly.pdbx_strand_id
1 'polypeptide(L)'
;MPVLFYKLHQFEFKSLEDLQIFLKRYLYLFQIEDGAGALLVLYSCVLSRGLENVKKDLDGKLSHLVSAQVEGSINVVTLLLTGRATPYLHNGVLYVGDEDHYAMPQFGILSRSPVGLLVWYGGEENAKAVINKQFPGFDIHYYTCGGCHVLLNVDTRTHDDAVGPLRNDDISATPLEKLIHTKWQDAKITWTGATPYVGESPK
;
A
#
# COMPACT_ATOMS: atom_id res chain seq x y z
N MET A 1 -6.25 37.01 2.56
CA MET A 1 -6.05 35.56 2.78
C MET A 1 -6.20 35.30 4.27
N PRO A 2 -7.16 34.49 4.73
CA PRO A 2 -7.21 34.11 6.13
C PRO A 2 -6.07 33.12 6.39
N VAL A 3 -5.14 33.53 7.26
CA VAL A 3 -4.08 32.68 7.79
C VAL A 3 -4.73 31.77 8.82
N LEU A 4 -5.02 30.52 8.46
CA LEU A 4 -5.54 29.53 9.41
C LEU A 4 -4.40 29.12 10.36
N PHE A 5 -4.40 29.70 11.56
CA PHE A 5 -3.59 29.23 12.68
C PHE A 5 -4.25 27.97 13.26
N TYR A 6 -3.97 26.81 12.66
CA TYR A 6 -4.38 25.54 13.26
C TYR A 6 -3.47 25.23 14.46
N LYS A 7 -4.03 25.25 15.66
CA LYS A 7 -3.34 24.81 16.87
C LYS A 7 -3.41 23.28 16.96
N LEU A 8 -2.28 22.61 16.79
CA LEU A 8 -2.19 21.16 16.95
C LEU A 8 -2.18 20.80 18.44
N HIS A 9 -3.18 20.05 18.89
CA HIS A 9 -3.23 19.50 20.23
C HIS A 9 -2.61 18.10 20.23
N GLN A 10 -1.58 17.91 21.04
CA GLN A 10 -0.87 16.64 21.15
C GLN A 10 -1.35 15.87 22.38
N PHE A 11 -1.56 14.57 22.20
CA PHE A 11 -1.92 13.63 23.24
C PHE A 11 -0.97 12.44 23.14
N GLU A 12 -0.46 11.98 24.27
CA GLU A 12 0.43 10.81 24.33
C GLU A 12 -0.33 9.63 24.94
N PHE A 13 -0.28 8.49 24.25
CA PHE A 13 -0.91 7.24 24.70
C PHE A 13 0.15 6.16 24.72
N LYS A 14 0.22 5.40 25.82
CA LYS A 14 1.17 4.28 25.99
C LYS A 14 0.50 2.92 25.86
N SER A 15 -0.84 2.88 25.83
CA SER A 15 -1.63 1.68 25.64
C SER A 15 -2.46 1.80 24.36
N LEU A 16 -2.61 0.68 23.65
CA LEU A 16 -3.47 0.61 22.47
C LEU A 16 -4.95 0.84 22.84
N GLU A 17 -5.36 0.35 24.03
CA GLU A 17 -6.73 0.48 24.52
C GLU A 17 -7.13 1.95 24.73
N ASP A 18 -6.30 2.74 25.41
CA ASP A 18 -6.57 4.16 25.65
C ASP A 18 -6.63 4.94 24.34
N LEU A 19 -5.72 4.64 23.40
CA LEU A 19 -5.71 5.23 22.07
C LEU A 19 -7.01 4.90 21.32
N GLN A 20 -7.46 3.64 21.37
CA GLN A 20 -8.71 3.22 20.73
C GLN A 20 -9.93 3.91 21.33
N ILE A 21 -10.01 4.05 22.66
CA ILE A 21 -11.08 4.76 23.35
C ILE A 21 -11.09 6.24 22.93
N PHE A 22 -9.92 6.88 22.91
CA PHE A 22 -9.77 8.26 22.48
C PHE A 22 -10.22 8.45 21.02
N LEU A 23 -9.70 7.62 20.10
CA LEU A 23 -10.06 7.70 18.68
C LEU A 23 -11.56 7.47 18.46
N LYS A 24 -12.18 6.50 19.14
CA LYS A 24 -13.63 6.29 19.04
C LYS A 24 -14.43 7.51 19.49
N ARG A 25 -14.01 8.18 20.56
CA ARG A 25 -14.68 9.39 21.08
C ARG A 25 -14.56 10.58 20.12
N TYR A 26 -13.41 10.72 19.46
CA TYR A 26 -13.10 11.86 18.60
C TYR A 26 -13.14 11.53 17.10
N LEU A 27 -13.68 10.37 16.73
CA LEU A 27 -13.69 9.87 15.35
C LEU A 27 -14.32 10.87 14.39
N TYR A 28 -15.36 11.58 14.84
CA TYR A 28 -16.03 12.61 14.06
C TYR A 28 -15.04 13.68 13.54
N LEU A 29 -14.03 14.08 14.31
CA LEU A 29 -13.03 15.07 13.87
C LEU A 29 -12.20 14.60 12.67
N PHE A 30 -12.04 13.30 12.50
CA PHE A 30 -11.32 12.69 11.39
C PHE A 30 -12.19 12.49 10.15
N GLN A 31 -13.51 12.52 10.31
CA GLN A 31 -14.49 12.21 9.26
C GLN A 31 -15.29 13.44 8.78
N ILE A 32 -15.06 14.61 9.37
CA ILE A 32 -15.68 15.86 8.91
C ILE A 32 -15.31 16.09 7.43
N GLU A 33 -16.34 16.32 6.61
CA GLU A 33 -16.23 16.73 5.22
C GLU A 33 -15.50 18.08 5.13
N ASP A 34 -14.59 18.22 4.16
CA ASP A 34 -13.62 19.34 4.06
C ASP A 34 -12.75 19.55 5.32
N GLY A 35 -12.69 18.55 6.20
CA GLY A 35 -11.89 18.57 7.42
C GLY A 35 -10.43 18.19 7.20
N ALA A 36 -9.59 18.48 8.19
CA ALA A 36 -8.17 18.13 8.20
C ALA A 36 -7.91 16.68 8.65
N GLY A 37 -8.88 15.76 8.52
CA GLY A 37 -8.82 14.40 9.09
C GLY A 37 -7.61 13.59 8.61
N ALA A 38 -7.35 13.59 7.30
CA ALA A 38 -6.18 12.92 6.73
C ALA A 38 -4.86 13.50 7.25
N LEU A 39 -4.78 14.83 7.42
CA LEU A 39 -3.61 15.50 7.98
C LEU A 39 -3.41 15.14 9.47
N LEU A 40 -4.49 15.05 10.25
CA LEU A 40 -4.43 14.63 11.65
C LEU A 40 -3.89 13.22 11.79
N VAL A 41 -4.33 12.27 10.94
CA VAL A 41 -3.78 10.91 10.92
C VAL A 41 -2.30 10.93 10.56
N LEU A 42 -1.93 11.64 9.49
CA LEU A 42 -0.53 11.73 9.05
C LEU A 42 0.37 12.30 10.15
N TYR A 43 -0.02 13.41 10.78
CA TYR A 43 0.75 13.99 11.88
C TYR A 43 0.83 13.04 13.08
N SER A 44 -0.24 12.33 13.42
CA SER A 44 -0.24 11.34 14.49
C SER A 44 0.78 10.24 14.24
N CYS A 45 0.86 9.72 13.00
CA CYS A 45 1.83 8.69 12.61
C CYS A 45 3.28 9.24 12.59
N VAL A 46 3.49 10.43 12.05
CA VAL A 46 4.82 11.08 12.02
C VAL A 46 5.34 11.36 13.43
N LEU A 47 4.49 11.87 14.32
CA LEU A 47 4.86 12.13 15.71
C LEU A 47 5.10 10.83 16.49
N SER A 48 4.29 9.80 16.26
CA SER A 48 4.47 8.48 16.89
C SER A 48 5.78 7.81 16.46
N ARG A 49 6.19 7.96 15.20
CA ARG A 49 7.49 7.47 14.70
C ARG A 49 8.66 8.35 15.14
N GLY A 50 8.43 9.66 15.24
CA GLY A 50 9.42 10.69 15.56
C GLY A 50 10.08 11.28 14.30
N LEU A 51 10.20 12.61 14.25
CA LEU A 51 10.65 13.36 13.06
C LEU A 51 12.03 12.91 12.55
N GLU A 52 12.99 12.73 13.45
CA GLU A 52 14.34 12.30 13.08
C GLU A 52 14.37 10.85 12.57
N ASN A 53 13.49 9.99 13.09
CA ASN A 53 13.37 8.62 12.61
C ASN A 53 12.70 8.57 11.24
N VAL A 54 11.71 9.43 10.99
CA VAL A 54 11.10 9.55 9.65
C VAL A 54 12.14 10.00 8.64
N LYS A 55 12.96 11.01 8.94
CA LYS A 55 14.05 11.44 8.04
C LYS A 55 15.06 10.31 7.76
N LYS A 56 15.41 9.52 8.79
CA LYS A 56 16.27 8.34 8.63
C LYS A 56 15.61 7.25 7.79
N ASP A 57 14.31 7.03 7.95
CA ASP A 57 13.55 6.04 7.17
C ASP A 57 13.53 6.39 5.67
N LEU A 58 13.61 7.68 5.31
CA LEU A 58 13.73 8.15 3.91
C LEU A 58 15.11 7.88 3.28
N ASP A 59 16.07 7.37 4.06
CA ASP A 59 17.41 6.95 3.62
C ASP A 59 18.20 8.05 2.88
N GLY A 60 17.91 9.32 3.18
CA GLY A 60 18.54 10.50 2.55
C GLY A 60 18.23 10.69 1.06
N LYS A 61 17.56 9.72 0.40
CA LYS A 61 17.18 9.78 -1.02
C LYS A 61 16.03 10.74 -1.27
N LEU A 62 15.14 10.89 -0.29
CA LEU A 62 13.97 11.76 -0.38
C LEU A 62 14.08 12.91 0.61
N SER A 63 13.82 14.13 0.11
CA SER A 63 13.80 15.35 0.93
C SER A 63 12.44 15.60 1.59
N HIS A 64 11.40 14.89 1.16
CA HIS A 64 10.02 15.10 1.56
C HIS A 64 9.30 13.76 1.77
N LEU A 65 8.43 13.70 2.78
CA LEU A 65 7.59 12.53 3.06
C LEU A 65 6.43 12.42 2.09
N VAL A 66 5.84 13.55 1.67
CA VAL A 66 4.69 13.62 0.76
C VAL A 66 5.17 14.18 -0.57
N SER A 67 5.07 13.40 -1.64
CA SER A 67 5.40 13.80 -3.01
C SER A 67 4.17 14.37 -3.73
N ALA A 68 4.41 15.11 -4.81
CA ALA A 68 3.36 15.65 -5.68
C ALA A 68 2.86 14.64 -6.74
N GLN A 69 3.22 13.35 -6.61
CA GLN A 69 2.82 12.32 -7.57
C GLN A 69 1.32 12.00 -7.42
N VAL A 70 0.66 11.76 -8.55
CA VAL A 70 -0.79 11.49 -8.61
C VAL A 70 -1.16 10.20 -7.85
N GLU A 71 -0.25 9.22 -7.84
CA GLU A 71 -0.40 7.95 -7.14
C GLU A 71 -0.22 8.07 -5.61
N GLY A 72 0.23 9.23 -5.12
CA GLY A 72 0.57 9.47 -3.74
C GLY A 72 1.98 8.99 -3.36
N SER A 73 2.39 9.30 -2.13
CA SER A 73 3.73 8.94 -1.64
C SER A 73 3.74 7.55 -1.01
N ILE A 74 4.53 6.63 -1.59
CA ILE A 74 4.72 5.29 -1.05
C ILE A 74 5.21 5.31 0.40
N ASN A 75 5.99 6.33 0.78
CA ASN A 75 6.55 6.50 2.12
C ASN A 75 5.48 6.81 3.16
N VAL A 76 4.40 7.51 2.77
CA VAL A 76 3.23 7.70 3.64
C VAL A 76 2.51 6.38 3.83
N VAL A 77 2.34 5.60 2.76
CA VAL A 77 1.67 4.30 2.82
C VAL A 77 2.46 3.31 3.68
N THR A 78 3.77 3.20 3.49
CA THR A 78 4.62 2.33 4.30
C THR A 78 4.65 2.77 5.77
N LEU A 79 4.63 4.09 6.03
CA LEU A 79 4.52 4.61 7.39
C LEU A 79 3.20 4.19 8.06
N LEU A 80 2.08 4.31 7.36
CA LEU A 80 0.76 3.92 7.87
C LEU A 80 0.66 2.41 8.11
N LEU A 81 1.19 1.60 7.20
CA LEU A 81 1.06 0.14 7.26
C LEU A 81 2.03 -0.50 8.26
N THR A 82 3.26 0.01 8.35
CA THR A 82 4.37 -0.67 9.05
C THR A 82 5.01 0.17 10.16
N GLY A 83 4.57 1.42 10.33
CA GLY A 83 5.18 2.38 11.24
C GLY A 83 6.53 2.92 10.76
N ARG A 84 6.92 2.69 9.50
CA ARG A 84 8.22 3.07 8.92
C ARG A 84 8.03 3.72 7.56
N ALA A 85 8.61 4.90 7.34
CA ALA A 85 8.45 5.65 6.09
C ALA A 85 9.42 5.20 4.97
N THR A 86 9.78 3.92 4.93
CA THR A 86 10.78 3.41 3.98
C THR A 86 10.30 3.54 2.53
N PRO A 87 11.18 3.96 1.58
CA PRO A 87 10.87 3.93 0.16
C PRO A 87 11.02 2.51 -0.45
N TYR A 88 11.55 1.55 0.29
CA TYR A 88 11.90 0.22 -0.22
C TYR A 88 10.85 -0.83 0.12
N LEU A 89 10.34 -1.51 -0.91
CA LEU A 89 9.27 -2.52 -0.77
C LEU A 89 9.78 -3.96 -0.66
N HIS A 90 11.09 -4.18 -0.73
CA HIS A 90 11.66 -5.51 -0.48
C HIS A 90 11.52 -5.90 0.99
N ASN A 91 11.52 -7.19 1.29
CA ASN A 91 11.46 -7.68 2.66
C ASN A 91 12.83 -7.56 3.33
N GLY A 92 12.85 -7.20 4.62
CA GLY A 92 14.07 -7.19 5.43
C GLY A 92 15.07 -6.09 5.03
N VAL A 93 16.35 -6.38 5.24
CA VAL A 93 17.45 -5.46 4.94
C VAL A 93 18.23 -6.03 3.76
N LEU A 94 18.44 -5.22 2.73
CA LEU A 94 19.31 -5.55 1.60
C LEU A 94 20.58 -4.70 1.67
N TYR A 95 21.74 -5.32 1.46
CA TYR A 95 23.00 -4.61 1.39
C TYR A 95 23.30 -4.32 -0.08
N VAL A 96 23.27 -3.05 -0.46
CA VAL A 96 23.49 -2.61 -1.84
C VAL A 96 24.82 -1.87 -1.88
N GLY A 97 25.74 -2.37 -2.70
CA GLY A 97 27.06 -1.81 -2.96
C GLY A 97 27.51 -2.18 -4.37
N ASP A 98 28.53 -1.49 -4.85
CA ASP A 98 29.21 -1.78 -6.11
C ASP A 98 30.64 -2.24 -5.78
N GLU A 99 31.42 -2.72 -6.76
CA GLU A 99 32.81 -3.14 -6.56
C GLU A 99 33.67 -2.03 -5.92
N ASP A 100 33.33 -0.76 -6.20
CA ASP A 100 34.03 0.43 -5.69
C ASP A 100 33.45 1.00 -4.38
N HIS A 101 32.30 0.50 -3.89
CA HIS A 101 31.60 1.09 -2.73
C HIS A 101 31.17 0.03 -1.72
N TYR A 102 31.48 0.26 -0.44
CA TYR A 102 30.99 -0.59 0.66
C TYR A 102 29.47 -0.76 0.59
N ALA A 103 29.01 -2.00 0.74
CA ALA A 103 27.60 -2.32 0.71
C ALA A 103 26.86 -1.64 1.88
N MET A 104 25.94 -0.73 1.54
CA MET A 104 25.13 0.00 2.50
C MET A 104 23.79 -0.69 2.74
N PRO A 105 23.32 -0.79 4.00
CA PRO A 105 22.05 -1.43 4.32
C PRO A 105 20.87 -0.55 3.90
N GLN A 106 20.04 -1.06 2.99
CA GLN A 106 18.72 -0.53 2.68
C GLN A 106 17.67 -1.28 3.50
N PHE A 107 16.90 -0.54 4.29
CA PHE A 107 15.89 -1.10 5.18
C PHE A 107 14.53 -1.08 4.49
N GLY A 108 14.09 -2.24 4.01
CA GLY A 108 12.76 -2.41 3.46
C GLY A 108 11.70 -2.70 4.53
N ILE A 109 10.74 -3.54 4.18
CA ILE A 109 9.63 -3.92 5.05
C ILE A 109 10.13 -4.90 6.12
N LEU A 110 10.26 -4.42 7.37
CA LEU A 110 10.76 -5.21 8.49
C LEU A 110 9.67 -5.92 9.30
N SER A 111 8.43 -5.46 9.20
CA SER A 111 7.28 -6.08 9.86
C SER A 111 6.12 -6.18 8.89
N ARG A 112 5.32 -7.24 9.02
CA ARG A 112 4.13 -7.41 8.19
C ARG A 112 2.96 -6.66 8.80
N SER A 113 2.31 -5.87 7.97
CA SER A 113 1.01 -5.30 8.27
C SER A 113 -0.09 -6.31 7.96
N PRO A 114 -1.20 -6.36 8.72
CA PRO A 114 -2.39 -7.13 8.33
C PRO A 114 -3.02 -6.62 7.04
N VAL A 115 -2.72 -5.37 6.63
CA VAL A 115 -3.16 -4.77 5.37
C VAL A 115 -2.00 -4.74 4.38
N GLY A 116 -2.18 -5.36 3.22
CA GLY A 116 -1.18 -5.37 2.14
C GLY A 116 -1.30 -4.19 1.19
N LEU A 117 -0.28 -4.00 0.33
CA LEU A 117 -0.29 -3.02 -0.74
C LEU A 117 0.04 -3.70 -2.07
N LEU A 118 -0.70 -3.35 -3.11
CA LEU A 118 -0.39 -3.70 -4.49
C LEU A 118 0.09 -2.44 -5.21
N VAL A 119 1.30 -2.48 -5.75
CA VAL A 119 1.93 -1.34 -6.46
C VAL A 119 2.19 -1.76 -7.89
N TRP A 120 1.77 -0.91 -8.84
CA TRP A 120 2.10 -1.05 -10.24
C TRP A 120 3.20 -0.04 -10.59
N TYR A 121 4.35 -0.53 -11.01
CA TYR A 121 5.36 0.30 -11.66
C TYR A 121 5.19 0.07 -13.16
N GLY A 122 4.69 1.06 -13.89
CA GLY A 122 4.57 0.95 -15.35
C GLY A 122 5.95 0.68 -15.97
N GLY A 123 6.10 -0.46 -16.64
CA GLY A 123 7.30 -0.82 -17.40
C GLY A 123 7.69 -2.29 -17.26
N GLU A 124 7.88 -2.97 -18.39
CA GLU A 124 8.27 -4.39 -18.50
C GLU A 124 9.64 -4.71 -17.87
N GLU A 125 10.44 -3.69 -17.53
CA GLU A 125 11.85 -3.81 -17.19
C GLU A 125 12.11 -4.05 -15.69
N ASN A 126 11.15 -3.70 -14.82
CA ASN A 126 11.31 -3.75 -13.36
C ASN A 126 10.69 -5.00 -12.70
N ALA A 127 10.16 -5.94 -13.48
CA ALA A 127 9.52 -7.16 -12.97
C ALA A 127 10.49 -8.18 -12.33
N LYS A 128 11.80 -7.91 -12.29
CA LYS A 128 12.82 -8.90 -11.87
C LYS A 128 13.02 -9.06 -10.36
N ALA A 129 12.26 -8.37 -9.52
CA ALA A 129 12.34 -8.52 -8.07
C ALA A 129 11.06 -9.15 -7.48
N VAL A 130 10.64 -10.31 -8.00
CA VAL A 130 9.52 -11.07 -7.40
C VAL A 130 10.06 -12.16 -6.49
N ILE A 131 9.83 -11.95 -5.20
CA ILE A 131 10.03 -12.95 -4.16
C ILE A 131 8.94 -14.00 -4.34
N ASN A 132 9.26 -15.14 -4.95
CA ASN A 132 8.39 -16.32 -5.08
C ASN A 132 8.12 -16.94 -3.69
N LYS A 133 7.23 -16.31 -2.91
CA LYS A 133 6.54 -17.00 -1.82
C LYS A 133 5.10 -17.20 -2.24
N GLN A 134 4.76 -18.46 -2.53
CA GLN A 134 3.40 -18.92 -2.70
C GLN A 134 2.63 -18.68 -1.40
N PHE A 135 1.51 -17.94 -1.50
CA PHE A 135 0.59 -17.75 -0.40
C PHE A 135 -0.66 -18.59 -0.67
N PRO A 136 -1.10 -19.44 0.26
CA PRO A 136 -2.16 -20.42 -0.01
C PRO A 136 -3.47 -19.78 -0.48
N GLY A 137 -3.71 -18.52 -0.12
CA GLY A 137 -4.78 -17.70 -0.66
C GLY A 137 -4.92 -16.48 0.24
N PHE A 138 -5.33 -15.35 -0.31
CA PHE A 138 -5.50 -14.12 0.45
C PHE A 138 -6.58 -13.24 -0.15
N ASP A 139 -7.19 -12.43 0.70
CA ASP A 139 -8.22 -11.47 0.30
C ASP A 139 -7.58 -10.10 0.00
N ILE A 140 -8.03 -9.46 -1.07
CA ILE A 140 -7.69 -8.09 -1.45
C ILE A 140 -8.93 -7.22 -1.27
N HIS A 141 -8.82 -6.21 -0.40
CA HIS A 141 -9.82 -5.14 -0.30
C HIS A 141 -9.44 -4.03 -1.28
N TYR A 142 -10.22 -3.87 -2.35
CA TYR A 142 -10.04 -2.83 -3.35
C TYR A 142 -10.92 -1.63 -3.03
N TYR A 143 -10.31 -0.46 -2.84
CA TYR A 143 -10.99 0.81 -2.60
C TYR A 143 -10.70 1.78 -3.74
N THR A 144 -11.73 2.43 -4.28
CA THR A 144 -11.56 3.53 -5.23
C THR A 144 -11.80 4.88 -4.57
N CYS A 145 -11.20 5.94 -5.11
CA CYS A 145 -11.43 7.31 -4.63
C CYS A 145 -12.88 7.78 -4.78
N GLY A 146 -13.71 7.06 -5.55
CA GLY A 146 -15.15 7.28 -5.65
C GLY A 146 -15.98 6.60 -4.56
N GLY A 147 -15.36 6.02 -3.54
CA GLY A 147 -16.04 5.34 -2.42
C GLY A 147 -16.50 3.92 -2.73
N CYS A 148 -16.05 3.32 -3.85
CA CYS A 148 -16.35 1.92 -4.15
C CYS A 148 -15.42 1.02 -3.32
N HIS A 149 -15.99 0.02 -2.66
CA HIS A 149 -15.27 -1.04 -1.97
C HIS A 149 -15.66 -2.39 -2.56
N VAL A 150 -14.68 -3.16 -3.01
CA VAL A 150 -14.88 -4.51 -3.53
C VAL A 150 -13.84 -5.44 -2.92
N LEU A 151 -14.24 -6.67 -2.61
CA LEU A 151 -13.36 -7.69 -2.05
C LEU A 151 -13.10 -8.77 -3.11
N LEU A 152 -11.83 -9.16 -3.24
CA LEU A 152 -11.37 -10.22 -4.12
C LEU A 152 -10.68 -11.30 -3.30
N ASN A 153 -10.99 -12.56 -3.55
CA ASN A 153 -10.17 -13.68 -3.08
C ASN A 153 -9.20 -14.09 -4.18
N VAL A 154 -7.92 -14.24 -3.83
CA VAL A 154 -6.86 -14.73 -4.73
C VAL A 154 -6.29 -16.02 -4.18
N ASP A 155 -6.53 -17.15 -4.84
CA ASP A 155 -5.92 -18.44 -4.53
C ASP A 155 -4.73 -18.69 -5.47
N THR A 156 -3.53 -18.90 -4.92
CA THR A 156 -2.30 -19.15 -5.71
C THR A 156 -1.86 -20.62 -5.73
N ARG A 157 -2.69 -21.54 -5.20
CA ARG A 157 -2.40 -22.99 -5.13
C ARG A 157 -2.95 -23.78 -6.32
N THR A 158 -3.73 -23.17 -7.20
CA THR A 158 -4.33 -23.84 -8.35
C THR A 158 -3.27 -24.12 -9.41
N HIS A 159 -2.61 -25.27 -9.30
CA HIS A 159 -1.96 -25.92 -10.44
C HIS A 159 -3.06 -26.71 -11.16
N ASP A 160 -3.67 -26.12 -12.19
CA ASP A 160 -4.57 -26.90 -13.04
C ASP A 160 -3.69 -27.76 -13.95
N ASP A 161 -3.60 -29.07 -13.68
CA ASP A 161 -2.91 -30.05 -14.53
C ASP A 161 -3.64 -30.31 -15.87
N ALA A 162 -4.55 -29.42 -16.26
CA ALA A 162 -5.25 -29.46 -17.53
C ALA A 162 -4.67 -28.41 -18.47
N VAL A 163 -3.91 -28.88 -19.47
CA VAL A 163 -3.60 -28.12 -20.69
C VAL A 163 -4.93 -27.82 -21.40
N GLY A 164 -5.59 -26.75 -20.96
CA GLY A 164 -6.77 -26.16 -21.60
C GLY A 164 -6.35 -25.18 -22.69
N PRO A 165 -7.18 -24.97 -23.72
CA PRO A 165 -6.85 -24.09 -24.83
C PRO A 165 -6.57 -22.68 -24.32
N LEU A 166 -5.58 -21.99 -24.93
CA LEU A 166 -5.20 -20.61 -24.60
C LEU A 166 -6.45 -19.77 -24.30
N ARG A 167 -6.56 -19.32 -23.05
CA ARG A 167 -7.74 -18.66 -22.50
C ARG A 167 -8.06 -17.41 -23.32
N ASN A 168 -9.23 -17.42 -23.94
CA ASN A 168 -9.87 -16.27 -24.58
C ASN A 168 -10.37 -15.22 -23.55
N ASP A 169 -9.90 -15.30 -22.29
CA ASP A 169 -10.34 -14.51 -21.13
C ASP A 169 -9.54 -13.19 -20.95
N ASP A 170 -8.49 -12.97 -21.74
CA ASP A 170 -7.67 -11.75 -21.66
C ASP A 170 -8.46 -10.47 -22.02
N ILE A 171 -9.58 -10.60 -22.75
CA ILE A 171 -10.40 -9.47 -23.19
C ILE A 171 -11.35 -9.01 -22.08
N SER A 172 -11.84 -9.91 -21.23
CA SER A 172 -12.79 -9.62 -20.15
C SER A 172 -12.13 -9.38 -18.79
N ALA A 173 -10.86 -9.77 -18.63
CA ALA A 173 -10.11 -9.55 -17.39
C ALA A 173 -9.92 -8.05 -17.11
N THR A 174 -10.32 -7.63 -15.91
CA THR A 174 -10.10 -6.28 -15.39
C THR A 174 -8.60 -5.96 -15.32
N PRO A 175 -8.19 -4.68 -15.36
CA PRO A 175 -6.79 -4.29 -15.17
C PRO A 175 -6.20 -4.85 -13.86
N LEU A 176 -7.02 -4.98 -12.81
CA LEU A 176 -6.61 -5.55 -11.53
C LEU A 176 -6.34 -7.07 -11.61
N GLU A 177 -7.19 -7.83 -12.31
CA GLU A 177 -6.94 -9.25 -12.55
C GLU A 177 -5.67 -9.46 -13.38
N LYS A 178 -5.50 -8.69 -14.46
CA LYS A 178 -4.28 -8.71 -15.28
C LYS A 178 -3.04 -8.45 -14.44
N LEU A 179 -3.10 -7.46 -13.55
CA LEU A 179 -2.03 -7.13 -12.61
C LEU A 179 -1.69 -8.31 -11.68
N ILE A 180 -2.70 -8.95 -11.07
CA ILE A 180 -2.50 -10.11 -10.19
C ILE A 180 -1.83 -11.26 -10.95
N HIS A 181 -2.27 -11.52 -12.19
CA HIS A 181 -1.69 -12.56 -13.04
C HIS A 181 -0.24 -12.28 -13.47
N THR A 182 0.23 -11.03 -13.51
CA THR A 182 1.66 -10.75 -13.76
C THR A 182 2.57 -11.31 -12.66
N LYS A 183 2.05 -11.46 -11.44
CA LYS A 183 2.77 -12.01 -10.29
C LYS A 183 2.44 -13.47 -10.01
N TRP A 184 1.19 -13.87 -10.24
CA TRP A 184 0.71 -15.23 -10.03
C TRP A 184 -0.09 -15.67 -11.26
N GLN A 185 0.60 -16.19 -12.27
CA GLN A 185 0.02 -16.50 -13.58
C GLN A 185 -1.19 -17.45 -13.48
N ASP A 186 -1.12 -18.44 -12.57
CA ASP A 186 -2.17 -19.44 -12.40
C ASP A 186 -3.13 -19.14 -11.23
N ALA A 187 -3.11 -17.92 -10.68
CA ALA A 187 -3.98 -17.58 -9.56
C ALA A 187 -5.45 -17.62 -9.97
N LYS A 188 -6.30 -18.23 -9.14
CA LYS A 188 -7.74 -18.15 -9.28
C LYS A 188 -8.26 -16.94 -8.52
N ILE A 189 -8.92 -16.03 -9.23
CA ILE A 189 -9.49 -14.80 -8.67
C ILE A 189 -11.01 -14.96 -8.57
N THR A 190 -11.58 -14.62 -7.41
CA THR A 190 -13.03 -14.65 -7.19
C THR A 190 -13.49 -13.34 -6.56
N TRP A 191 -14.39 -12.63 -7.24
CA TRP A 191 -14.98 -11.38 -6.74
C TRP A 191 -16.19 -11.69 -5.85
N THR A 192 -16.27 -11.06 -4.68
CA THR A 192 -17.43 -11.21 -3.79
C THR A 192 -18.50 -10.12 -4.02
N GLY A 193 -18.54 -9.53 -5.22
CA GLY A 193 -19.44 -8.43 -5.60
C GLY A 193 -19.38 -8.10 -7.10
N ALA A 194 -20.05 -7.03 -7.53
CA ALA A 194 -20.02 -6.58 -8.93
C ALA A 194 -18.59 -6.14 -9.32
N THR A 195 -18.08 -6.68 -10.43
CA THR A 195 -16.75 -6.35 -10.96
C THR A 195 -16.68 -4.86 -11.33
N PRO A 196 -15.76 -4.08 -10.73
CA PRO A 196 -15.61 -2.69 -11.09
C PRO A 196 -14.96 -2.62 -12.48
N TYR A 197 -15.75 -2.16 -13.46
CA TYR A 197 -15.36 -1.99 -14.87
C TYR A 197 -15.02 -3.28 -15.63
N VAL A 198 -16.07 -4.00 -16.03
CA VAL A 198 -16.02 -4.75 -17.30
C VAL A 198 -16.53 -3.77 -18.35
N GLY A 199 -15.68 -3.40 -19.31
CA GLY A 199 -15.94 -2.30 -20.24
C GLY A 199 -17.35 -2.36 -20.86
N GLU A 200 -18.08 -1.24 -20.79
CA GLU A 200 -19.20 -1.04 -21.69
C GLU A 200 -18.66 -1.08 -23.12
N SER A 201 -19.15 -2.02 -23.92
CA SER A 201 -18.89 -2.05 -25.35
C SER A 201 -19.36 -0.74 -25.96
N PRO A 202 -18.52 -0.03 -26.75
CA PRO A 202 -18.95 1.17 -27.44
C PRO A 202 -20.12 0.82 -28.37
N LYS A 203 -21.21 1.58 -28.26
CA LYS A 203 -22.33 1.51 -29.21
C LYS A 203 -21.92 2.07 -30.56
#